data_AF-A0A7S3C7T5-F1
#
_entry.id   AF-A0A7S3C7T5-F1
#
_cell.length_a   1.000
_cell.length_b   1.000
_cell.length_c   1.000
_cell.angle_alpha   90.00
_cell.angle_beta   90.00
_cell.angle_gamma   90.00
#
_symmetry.space_group_name_H-M   'P 1'
#
loop_
_entity.id
_entity.type
_entity.pdbx_description
1 polymer ?
#
loop_
_entity_poly.entity_id
_entity_poly.type
_entity_poly.pdbx_seq_one_letter_code
_entity_poly.pdbx_strand_id
1 'polypeptide(L)'
;SRLRVVAMEVDMDIDEEDEVASRQASCASSSSSSSAMDWLETPAYWTGWGTRSLDQGRRVHVIVDTNVLVDPESLEALRSTAAGIVERSPAVSFLFPWTVLAELDGLKKSKDENKRAHARRAMLFVEAVLTRTSGSSMASEDAGHVAYFGQSLQEFKEAAAEFGVRGVRHSNDDLILQCTLQRQRRGDRVALLTGDRNLLIKARACGVPACRALLA
;
A
#
# COMPACT_ATOMS: atom_id res chain seq x y z
N SER A 1 -15.13 -43.49 8.07
CA SER A 1 -15.31 -42.98 6.69
C SER A 1 -14.33 -41.84 6.49
N ARG A 2 -13.00 -42.01 6.29
CA ARG A 2 -12.24 -42.71 5.23
C ARG A 2 -12.76 -42.44 3.82
N LEU A 3 -12.16 -41.45 3.16
CA LEU A 3 -12.02 -41.39 1.71
C LEU A 3 -10.62 -40.85 1.40
N ARG A 4 -9.83 -41.76 0.83
CA ARG A 4 -8.44 -41.65 0.36
C ARG A 4 -8.57 -41.56 -1.16
N VAL A 5 -8.01 -40.54 -1.81
CA VAL A 5 -7.94 -40.50 -3.28
C VAL A 5 -6.52 -40.88 -3.69
N VAL A 6 -6.47 -41.91 -4.52
CA VAL A 6 -5.30 -42.61 -5.04
C VAL A 6 -4.84 -41.87 -6.31
N ALA A 7 -3.55 -41.53 -6.39
CA ALA A 7 -2.94 -41.12 -7.65
C ALA A 7 -2.64 -42.38 -8.48
N MET A 8 -3.11 -42.42 -9.73
CA MET A 8 -2.68 -43.38 -10.73
C MET A 8 -1.56 -42.74 -11.55
N GLU A 9 -0.36 -43.28 -11.43
CA GLU A 9 0.76 -43.03 -12.35
C GLU A 9 0.51 -43.84 -13.63
N VAL A 10 0.80 -43.23 -14.77
CA VAL A 10 0.89 -43.93 -16.06
C VAL A 10 2.32 -43.71 -16.56
N ASP A 11 3.11 -44.76 -16.49
CA ASP A 11 4.42 -44.89 -17.15
C ASP A 11 4.22 -45.07 -18.66
N MET A 12 4.98 -44.31 -19.45
CA MET A 12 5.30 -44.67 -20.83
C MET A 12 6.76 -44.29 -21.11
N ASP A 13 7.60 -45.31 -21.14
CA ASP A 13 8.96 -45.32 -21.65
C ASP A 13 8.97 -45.10 -23.18
N ILE A 14 9.81 -44.20 -23.67
CA ILE A 14 10.44 -44.30 -25.00
C ILE A 14 11.88 -43.79 -24.87
N ASP A 15 12.79 -44.71 -25.23
CA ASP A 15 14.25 -44.65 -25.25
C ASP A 15 14.87 -43.69 -26.29
N GLU A 16 16.08 -43.21 -25.95
CA GLU A 16 17.30 -43.02 -26.79
C GLU A 16 17.21 -42.09 -28.04
N GLU A 17 18.11 -41.14 -28.35
CA GLU A 17 19.54 -40.98 -28.08
C GLU A 17 20.00 -39.54 -28.46
N ASP A 18 21.29 -39.25 -28.23
CA ASP A 18 22.14 -38.12 -28.70
C ASP A 18 22.26 -36.79 -27.90
N GLU A 19 23.11 -36.89 -26.86
CA GLU A 19 24.41 -36.18 -26.73
C GLU A 19 24.55 -34.67 -27.08
N VAL A 20 24.85 -33.83 -26.07
CA VAL A 20 26.16 -33.17 -25.83
C VAL A 20 26.01 -31.87 -25.00
N ALA A 21 26.87 -31.78 -23.98
CA ALA A 21 27.35 -30.58 -23.26
C ALA A 21 26.52 -29.99 -22.09
N SER A 22 26.74 -30.59 -20.92
CA SER A 22 27.36 -29.93 -19.75
C SER A 22 26.81 -28.58 -19.27
N ARG A 23 26.17 -28.57 -18.09
CA ARG A 23 26.74 -28.04 -16.82
C ARG A 23 25.66 -27.89 -15.74
N GLN A 24 25.96 -28.49 -14.58
CA GLN A 24 25.52 -28.10 -13.22
C GLN A 24 24.00 -28.18 -12.95
N ALA A 25 23.50 -29.29 -12.41
CA ALA A 25 23.41 -29.55 -10.97
C ALA A 25 22.79 -28.39 -10.17
N SER A 26 21.49 -28.46 -9.88
CA SER A 26 21.01 -28.92 -8.57
C SER A 26 19.50 -28.71 -8.44
N CYS A 27 18.81 -29.82 -8.15
CA CYS A 27 17.57 -29.93 -7.40
C CYS A 27 16.97 -28.63 -6.81
N ALA A 28 15.81 -28.24 -7.32
CA ALA A 28 14.84 -27.50 -6.52
C ALA A 28 13.50 -28.22 -6.64
N SER A 29 13.23 -28.99 -5.59
CA SER A 29 11.94 -29.55 -5.22
C SER A 29 10.80 -28.57 -5.47
N SER A 30 9.80 -29.03 -6.21
CA SER A 30 8.47 -28.45 -6.31
C SER A 30 7.81 -28.40 -4.93
N SER A 31 7.98 -27.28 -4.23
CA SER A 31 7.09 -26.89 -3.13
C SER A 31 5.97 -26.03 -3.72
N SER A 32 4.80 -26.66 -3.87
CA SER A 32 3.53 -25.96 -3.97
C SER A 32 3.36 -25.05 -2.75
N SER A 33 3.66 -23.77 -2.88
CA SER A 33 3.38 -22.77 -1.86
C SER A 33 2.32 -21.79 -2.36
N SER A 34 1.12 -21.99 -1.80
CA SER A 34 0.23 -20.96 -1.29
C SER A 34 -0.08 -19.78 -2.22
N SER A 35 -1.36 -19.72 -2.60
CA SER A 35 -2.11 -18.52 -2.99
C SER A 35 -1.90 -17.37 -2.00
N ALA A 36 -0.72 -16.74 -2.06
CA ALA A 36 -0.41 -15.50 -1.40
C ALA A 36 -0.74 -14.38 -2.39
N MET A 37 -1.94 -13.83 -2.22
CA MET A 37 -2.42 -12.55 -2.77
C MET A 37 -1.85 -12.19 -4.13
N ASP A 38 -2.61 -12.49 -5.17
CA ASP A 38 -2.37 -12.01 -6.52
C ASP A 38 -2.56 -10.47 -6.54
N TRP A 39 -1.48 -9.75 -6.24
CA TRP A 39 -1.40 -8.30 -6.32
C TRP A 39 -1.51 -7.91 -7.80
N LEU A 40 -2.74 -7.64 -8.25
CA LEU A 40 -3.06 -7.26 -9.63
C LEU A 40 -2.09 -6.20 -10.17
N GLU A 41 -1.24 -6.69 -11.08
CA GLU A 41 -0.21 -6.04 -11.89
C GLU A 41 0.81 -5.23 -11.10
N THR A 42 1.81 -5.91 -10.54
CA THR A 42 3.14 -5.34 -10.36
C THR A 42 3.60 -4.75 -11.71
N PRO A 43 3.69 -3.41 -11.86
CA PRO A 43 4.05 -2.81 -13.14
C PRO A 43 5.39 -3.36 -13.64
N ALA A 44 5.62 -3.46 -14.95
CA ALA A 44 6.88 -4.03 -15.47
C ALA A 44 8.17 -3.31 -14.99
N TYR A 45 8.07 -2.07 -14.52
CA TYR A 45 9.17 -1.31 -13.90
C TYR A 45 9.28 -1.51 -12.37
N TRP A 46 8.27 -2.13 -11.76
CA TRP A 46 8.24 -2.51 -10.36
C TRP A 46 9.00 -3.83 -10.20
N THR A 47 10.25 -3.74 -9.78
CA THR A 47 11.13 -4.89 -9.53
C THR A 47 10.73 -5.70 -8.28
N GLY A 48 9.46 -5.67 -7.88
CA GLY A 48 9.06 -5.96 -6.52
C GLY A 48 9.66 -4.94 -5.54
N TRP A 49 9.54 -5.25 -4.25
CA TRP A 49 10.52 -4.75 -3.29
C TRP A 49 11.81 -5.47 -3.64
N GLY A 50 12.53 -4.92 -4.62
CA GLY A 50 13.62 -5.61 -5.25
C GLY A 50 14.50 -6.23 -4.18
N THR A 51 14.94 -7.46 -4.46
CA THR A 51 15.93 -8.26 -3.73
C THR A 51 17.29 -7.56 -3.60
N ARG A 52 17.33 -6.23 -3.57
CA ARG A 52 18.37 -5.44 -2.90
C ARG A 52 18.12 -5.63 -1.41
N SER A 53 18.64 -6.74 -0.87
CA SER A 53 18.70 -7.07 0.56
C SER A 53 17.50 -6.56 1.33
N LEU A 54 16.49 -7.42 1.61
CA LEU A 54 15.46 -7.13 2.61
C LEU A 54 16.12 -6.36 3.75
N ASP A 55 15.90 -5.06 3.75
CA ASP A 55 16.38 -4.16 4.78
C ASP A 55 15.38 -4.39 5.90
N GLN A 56 15.57 -5.54 6.56
CA GLN A 56 14.73 -6.09 7.60
C GLN A 56 14.73 -5.05 8.72
N GLY A 57 13.80 -4.10 8.64
CA GLY A 57 13.73 -2.97 9.56
C GLY A 57 13.15 -1.67 8.98
N ARG A 58 13.20 -1.42 7.65
CA ARG A 58 12.68 -0.14 7.12
C ARG A 58 11.18 -0.18 6.83
N ARG A 59 10.44 0.62 7.60
CA ARG A 59 9.00 0.85 7.49
C ARG A 59 8.61 1.48 6.15
N VAL A 60 7.51 1.00 5.56
CA VAL A 60 6.92 1.59 4.34
C VAL A 60 5.73 2.47 4.70
N HIS A 61 5.76 3.71 4.24
CA HIS A 61 4.73 4.71 4.44
C HIS A 61 3.75 4.70 3.27
N VAL A 62 2.56 4.13 3.48
CA VAL A 62 1.45 4.14 2.54
C VAL A 62 0.67 5.44 2.72
N ILE A 63 0.75 6.32 1.74
CA ILE A 63 0.01 7.58 1.70
C ILE A 63 -1.41 7.30 1.20
N VAL A 64 -2.42 7.62 2.01
CA VAL A 64 -3.81 7.25 1.74
C VAL A 64 -4.58 8.44 1.16
N ASP A 65 -5.27 8.22 0.04
CA ASP A 65 -6.18 9.18 -0.59
C ASP A 65 -7.59 9.17 0.04
N THR A 66 -8.35 10.26 -0.09
CA THR A 66 -9.73 10.39 0.40
C THR A 66 -10.65 9.33 -0.20
N ASN A 67 -10.51 9.05 -1.50
CA ASN A 67 -11.36 8.07 -2.19
C ASN A 67 -11.29 6.68 -1.55
N VAL A 68 -10.13 6.30 -1.03
CA VAL A 68 -9.92 5.03 -0.32
C VAL A 68 -10.73 4.97 0.97
N LEU A 69 -10.88 6.11 1.65
CA LEU A 69 -11.55 6.19 2.94
C LEU A 69 -13.07 6.33 2.82
N VAL A 70 -13.55 7.01 1.77
CA VAL A 70 -14.98 7.26 1.57
C VAL A 70 -15.68 6.15 0.80
N ASP A 71 -14.94 5.34 0.05
CA ASP A 71 -15.46 4.13 -0.55
C ASP A 71 -15.53 2.99 0.51
N PRO A 72 -16.71 2.40 0.79
CA PRO A 72 -16.85 1.41 1.84
C PRO A 72 -16.03 0.13 1.62
N GLU A 73 -15.93 -0.34 0.38
CA GLU A 73 -15.19 -1.56 0.04
C GLU A 73 -13.69 -1.34 0.18
N SER A 74 -13.17 -0.22 -0.34
CA SER A 74 -11.79 0.22 -0.16
C SER A 74 -11.42 0.38 1.32
N LEU A 75 -12.29 0.99 2.13
CA LEU A 75 -12.04 1.18 3.56
C LEU A 75 -11.98 -0.16 4.31
N GLU A 76 -12.84 -1.11 3.94
CA GLU A 76 -12.84 -2.43 4.56
C GLU A 76 -11.64 -3.28 4.11
N ALA A 77 -11.25 -3.16 2.84
CA ALA A 77 -10.01 -3.77 2.33
C ALA A 77 -8.78 -3.20 3.05
N LEU A 78 -8.73 -1.88 3.29
CA LEU A 78 -7.66 -1.23 4.07
C LEU A 78 -7.56 -1.81 5.48
N ARG A 79 -8.70 -1.97 6.18
CA ARG A 79 -8.76 -2.57 7.52
C ARG A 79 -8.32 -4.03 7.54
N SER A 80 -8.84 -4.82 6.62
CA SER A 80 -8.52 -6.24 6.48
C SER A 80 -7.02 -6.43 6.18
N THR A 81 -6.47 -5.59 5.30
CA THR A 81 -5.04 -5.59 4.98
C THR A 81 -4.22 -5.22 6.21
N ALA A 82 -4.59 -4.15 6.92
CA ALA A 82 -3.89 -3.75 8.14
C ALA A 82 -3.91 -4.85 9.22
N ALA A 83 -5.01 -5.59 9.36
CA ALA A 83 -5.12 -6.70 10.30
C ALA A 83 -4.32 -7.95 9.85
N GLY A 84 -4.15 -8.14 8.55
CA GLY A 84 -3.43 -9.28 7.96
C GLY A 84 -1.91 -9.11 7.85
N ILE A 85 -1.35 -7.94 8.18
CA ILE A 85 0.10 -7.73 8.20
C ILE A 85 0.69 -8.42 9.46
N VAL A 86 1.41 -9.52 9.25
CA VAL A 86 1.98 -10.40 10.30
C VAL A 86 3.48 -10.14 10.49
N GLU A 87 4.08 -10.72 11.53
CA GLU A 87 5.46 -10.49 12.01
C GLU A 87 6.59 -10.56 10.97
N ARG A 88 6.40 -11.32 9.89
CA ARG A 88 7.39 -11.47 8.81
C ARG A 88 7.25 -10.45 7.69
N SER A 89 6.21 -9.62 7.78
CA SER A 89 6.02 -8.51 6.87
C SER A 89 6.85 -7.31 7.31
N PRO A 90 7.32 -6.51 6.35
CA PRO A 90 7.90 -5.21 6.63
C PRO A 90 6.91 -4.34 7.41
N ALA A 91 7.41 -3.54 8.36
CA ALA A 91 6.56 -2.60 9.08
C ALA A 91 5.88 -1.64 8.10
N VAL A 92 4.57 -1.44 8.23
CA VAL A 92 3.77 -0.56 7.37
C VAL A 92 3.22 0.58 8.19
N SER A 93 3.16 1.76 7.60
CA SER A 93 2.47 2.89 8.18
C SER A 93 1.54 3.54 7.20
N PHE A 94 0.29 3.74 7.62
CA PHE A 94 -0.67 4.50 6.86
C PHE A 94 -0.57 5.96 7.27
N LEU A 95 -0.30 6.83 6.30
CA LEU A 95 -0.20 8.26 6.50
C LEU A 95 -1.39 8.95 5.81
N PHE A 96 -2.14 9.75 6.58
CA PHE A 96 -3.24 10.55 6.09
C PHE A 96 -2.75 11.97 5.78
N PRO A 97 -2.70 12.39 4.49
CA PRO A 97 -2.35 13.76 4.12
C PRO A 97 -3.30 14.79 4.76
N TRP A 98 -2.79 15.99 5.02
CA TRP A 98 -3.62 17.06 5.58
C TRP A 98 -4.80 17.41 4.65
N THR A 99 -4.56 17.39 3.33
CA THR A 99 -5.59 17.58 2.30
C THR A 99 -6.74 16.58 2.43
N VAL A 100 -6.44 15.31 2.71
CA VAL A 100 -7.44 14.26 2.88
C VAL A 100 -8.32 14.52 4.10
N LEU A 101 -7.70 14.92 5.23
CA LEU A 101 -8.45 15.32 6.43
C LEU A 101 -9.37 16.52 6.15
N ALA A 102 -8.88 17.52 5.41
CA ALA A 102 -9.67 18.69 5.02
C ALA A 102 -10.83 18.34 4.07
N GLU A 103 -10.63 17.41 3.14
CA GLU A 103 -11.68 16.92 2.23
C GLU A 103 -12.78 16.18 3.00
N LEU A 104 -12.42 15.29 3.93
CA LEU A 104 -13.38 14.60 4.79
C LEU A 104 -14.21 15.60 5.62
N ASP A 105 -13.59 16.68 6.12
CA ASP A 105 -14.29 17.77 6.79
C ASP A 105 -15.29 18.49 5.88
N GLY A 106 -14.92 18.71 4.62
CA GLY A 106 -15.81 19.28 3.59
C GLY A 106 -16.98 18.36 3.26
N LEU A 107 -16.74 17.06 3.07
CA LEU A 107 -17.75 16.07 2.70
C LEU A 107 -18.80 15.87 3.80
N LYS A 108 -18.47 16.10 5.08
CA LYS A 108 -19.44 16.12 6.18
C LYS A 108 -20.54 17.19 6.02
N LYS A 109 -20.31 18.19 5.17
CA LYS A 109 -21.25 19.28 4.85
C LYS A 109 -21.95 19.07 3.50
N SER A 110 -21.74 17.92 2.85
CA SER A 110 -22.40 17.58 1.59
C SER A 110 -23.91 17.54 1.72
N LYS A 111 -24.63 17.95 0.66
CA LYS A 111 -26.09 17.76 0.54
C LYS A 111 -26.48 16.31 0.26
N ASP A 112 -25.53 15.51 -0.21
CA ASP A 112 -25.68 14.07 -0.45
C ASP A 112 -25.47 13.31 0.85
N GLU A 113 -26.55 12.65 1.31
CA GLU A 113 -26.59 11.88 2.56
C GLU A 113 -25.57 10.75 2.58
N ASN A 114 -25.37 10.05 1.45
CA ASN A 114 -24.45 8.92 1.36
C ASN A 114 -23.01 9.41 1.50
N LYS A 115 -22.64 10.47 0.78
CA LYS A 115 -21.31 11.09 0.92
C LYS A 115 -21.03 11.56 2.34
N ARG A 116 -22.05 12.15 2.98
CA ARG A 116 -21.95 12.61 4.37
C ARG A 116 -21.76 11.44 5.35
N ALA A 117 -22.52 10.36 5.18
CA ALA A 117 -22.42 9.16 6.01
C ALA A 117 -21.05 8.49 5.85
N HIS A 118 -20.56 8.37 4.61
CA HIS A 118 -19.25 7.80 4.31
C HIS A 118 -18.11 8.65 4.90
N ALA A 119 -18.15 9.98 4.74
CA ALA A 119 -17.16 10.87 5.33
C ALA A 119 -17.14 10.82 6.86
N ARG A 120 -18.31 10.69 7.52
CA ARG A 120 -18.37 10.48 8.97
C ARG A 120 -17.73 9.16 9.38
N ARG A 121 -18.02 8.07 8.67
CA ARG A 121 -17.41 6.76 8.92
C ARG A 121 -15.90 6.78 8.74
N ALA A 122 -15.42 7.43 7.67
CA ALA A 122 -14.00 7.63 7.41
C ALA A 122 -13.32 8.41 8.54
N MET A 123 -13.91 9.52 8.99
CA MET A 123 -13.37 10.31 10.10
C MET A 123 -13.32 9.53 11.41
N LEU A 124 -14.37 8.77 11.75
CA LEU A 124 -14.38 7.91 12.94
C LEU A 124 -13.27 6.85 12.88
N PHE A 125 -13.02 6.29 11.70
CA PHE A 125 -11.90 5.37 11.51
C PHE A 125 -10.55 6.06 11.73
N VAL A 126 -10.32 7.22 11.09
CA VAL A 126 -9.07 8.00 11.22
C VAL A 126 -8.83 8.40 12.67
N GLU A 127 -9.85 8.91 13.36
CA GLU A 127 -9.80 9.26 14.79
C GLU A 127 -9.42 8.05 15.65
N ALA A 128 -10.08 6.90 15.45
CA ALA A 128 -9.81 5.68 16.21
C ALA A 128 -8.39 5.15 15.99
N VAL A 129 -7.87 5.15 14.76
CA VAL A 129 -6.52 4.66 14.47
C VAL A 129 -5.43 5.62 14.97
N LEU A 130 -5.64 6.93 14.82
CA LEU A 130 -4.68 7.93 15.31
C LEU A 130 -4.64 7.94 16.83
N THR A 131 -5.79 7.90 17.51
CA THR A 131 -5.84 7.88 18.99
C THR A 131 -5.11 6.67 19.58
N ARG A 132 -5.28 5.48 18.98
CA ARG A 132 -4.55 4.27 19.38
C ARG A 132 -3.05 4.40 19.20
N THR A 133 -2.60 5.13 18.17
CA THR A 133 -1.18 5.32 17.88
C THR A 133 -0.56 6.41 18.77
N SER A 134 -1.30 7.47 19.09
CA SER A 134 -0.86 8.58 19.96
C SER A 134 -0.68 8.20 21.43
N GLY A 135 -1.41 7.18 21.92
CA GLY A 135 -1.30 6.67 23.29
C GLY A 135 -0.13 5.71 23.50
N SER A 136 0.50 5.23 22.43
CA SER A 136 1.75 4.49 22.47
C SER A 136 2.88 5.51 22.50
N SER A 137 3.41 5.77 23.69
CA SER A 137 4.62 6.58 23.89
C SER A 137 5.68 6.20 22.85
N MET A 138 6.27 7.23 22.26
CA MET A 138 7.48 7.20 21.45
C MET A 138 8.40 5.99 21.72
N ALA A 139 8.88 5.41 20.62
CA ALA A 139 10.14 4.67 20.56
C ALA A 139 10.23 3.36 21.34
N SER A 140 9.27 2.45 21.18
CA SER A 140 9.58 1.03 21.30
C SER A 140 9.63 0.40 19.91
N GLU A 141 10.64 -0.44 19.70
CA GLU A 141 10.69 -1.41 18.60
C GLU A 141 9.47 -2.38 18.62
N ASP A 142 8.60 -2.26 19.64
CA ASP A 142 7.32 -2.95 19.85
C ASP A 142 6.07 -2.20 19.32
N ALA A 143 6.21 -1.01 18.73
CA ALA A 143 5.09 -0.38 18.02
C ALA A 143 4.76 -1.26 16.80
N GLY A 144 3.71 -2.09 16.93
CA GLY A 144 3.40 -3.21 16.05
C GLY A 144 3.55 -2.97 14.54
N HIS A 145 3.50 -4.05 13.77
CA HIS A 145 3.78 -4.06 12.33
C HIS A 145 2.97 -3.04 11.51
N VAL A 146 1.86 -2.51 12.05
CA VAL A 146 1.09 -1.41 11.46
C VAL A 146 1.02 -0.19 12.40
N ALA A 147 1.35 0.99 11.88
CA ALA A 147 1.14 2.27 12.59
C ALA A 147 0.37 3.29 11.72
N TYR A 148 -0.23 4.29 12.35
CA TYR A 148 -1.02 5.32 11.65
C TYR A 148 -0.54 6.72 11.99
N PHE A 149 -0.40 7.56 10.98
CA PHE A 149 0.07 8.95 11.13
C PHE A 149 -0.83 9.91 10.37
N GLY A 150 -1.00 11.12 10.89
CA GLY A 150 -1.52 12.25 10.14
C GLY A 150 -0.38 13.18 9.75
N GLN A 151 -0.43 13.76 8.54
CA GLN A 151 0.45 14.86 8.20
C GLN A 151 0.10 16.07 9.07
N SER A 152 1.09 16.67 9.73
CA SER A 152 0.87 17.91 10.48
C SER A 152 0.65 19.10 9.54
N LEU A 153 0.01 20.16 10.04
CA LEU A 153 -0.16 21.41 9.28
C LEU A 153 1.20 22.03 8.88
N GLN A 154 2.22 21.86 9.73
CA GLN A 154 3.57 22.34 9.45
C GLN A 154 4.18 21.58 8.27
N GLU A 155 4.14 20.25 8.29
CA GLU A 155 4.63 19.41 7.17
C GLU A 155 3.88 19.70 5.87
N PHE A 156 2.55 19.92 5.95
CA PHE A 156 1.74 20.31 4.80
C PHE A 156 2.22 21.63 4.16
N LYS A 157 2.47 22.66 4.98
CA LYS A 157 2.98 23.95 4.51
C LYS A 157 4.38 23.82 3.91
N GLU A 158 5.24 23.00 4.52
CA GLU A 158 6.58 22.72 4.01
C GLU A 158 6.52 22.01 2.65
N ALA A 159 5.65 21.01 2.50
CA ALA A 159 5.49 20.30 1.23
C ALA A 159 5.01 21.24 0.13
N ALA A 160 4.05 22.11 0.44
CA ALA A 160 3.57 23.13 -0.50
C ALA A 160 4.65 24.15 -0.86
N ALA A 161 5.52 24.53 0.08
CA ALA A 161 6.64 25.44 -0.19
C ALA A 161 7.74 24.78 -1.03
N GLU A 162 7.98 23.49 -0.82
CA GLU A 162 9.08 22.74 -1.45
C GLU A 162 8.76 22.27 -2.87
N PHE A 163 7.51 21.85 -3.11
CA PHE A 163 7.08 21.24 -4.37
C PHE A 163 6.01 22.06 -5.11
N GLY A 164 5.50 23.11 -4.48
CA GLY A 164 4.54 24.02 -5.09
C GLY A 164 5.19 24.96 -6.11
N VAL A 165 4.38 25.44 -7.04
CA VAL A 165 4.76 26.46 -8.02
C VAL A 165 4.07 27.74 -7.62
N ARG A 166 4.85 28.78 -7.30
CA ARG A 166 4.30 30.07 -6.87
C ARG A 166 3.38 30.65 -7.95
N GLY A 167 2.21 31.12 -7.52
CA GLY A 167 1.21 31.70 -8.43
C GLY A 167 0.36 30.68 -9.19
N VAL A 168 0.59 29.37 -8.99
CA VAL A 168 -0.23 28.31 -9.57
C VAL A 168 -1.16 27.74 -8.50
N ARG A 169 -2.43 27.56 -8.86
CA ARG A 169 -3.38 26.85 -8.00
C ARG A 169 -3.10 25.35 -8.08
N HIS A 170 -2.78 24.74 -6.95
CA HIS A 170 -2.61 23.29 -6.84
C HIS A 170 -3.96 22.59 -6.67
N SER A 171 -4.14 21.48 -7.37
CA SER A 171 -5.27 20.57 -7.16
C SER A 171 -5.05 19.75 -5.88
N ASN A 172 -6.11 19.14 -5.34
CA ASN A 172 -5.99 18.29 -4.16
C ASN A 172 -5.09 17.07 -4.42
N ASP A 173 -5.15 16.51 -5.64
CA ASP A 173 -4.22 15.49 -6.12
C ASP A 173 -2.76 15.96 -6.04
N ASP A 174 -2.48 17.19 -6.46
CA ASP A 174 -1.13 17.73 -6.40
C ASP A 174 -0.68 17.84 -4.94
N LEU A 175 -1.55 18.27 -4.02
CA LEU A 175 -1.22 18.37 -2.61
C LEU A 175 -0.95 16.99 -1.96
N ILE A 176 -1.71 15.95 -2.34
CA ILE A 176 -1.46 14.56 -1.90
C ILE A 176 -0.12 14.06 -2.46
N LEU A 177 0.17 14.36 -3.72
CA LEU A 177 1.45 14.01 -4.33
C LEU A 177 2.62 14.76 -3.68
N GLN A 178 2.47 16.04 -3.34
CA GLN A 178 3.48 16.82 -2.63
C GLN A 178 3.78 16.22 -1.24
N CYS A 179 2.76 15.79 -0.51
CA CYS A 179 2.94 15.02 0.74
C CYS A 179 3.79 13.77 0.49
N THR A 180 3.45 13.01 -0.56
CA THR A 180 4.15 11.78 -0.91
C THR A 180 5.62 12.01 -1.27
N LEU A 181 5.90 13.03 -2.09
CA LEU A 181 7.26 13.39 -2.52
C LEU A 181 8.09 13.94 -1.36
N GLN A 182 7.49 14.69 -0.43
CA GLN A 182 8.18 15.17 0.76
C GLN A 182 8.69 14.00 1.61
N ARG A 183 7.85 12.99 1.87
CA ARG A 183 8.25 11.78 2.60
C ARG A 183 9.35 11.03 1.85
N GLN A 184 9.23 10.87 0.53
CA GLN A 184 10.26 10.25 -0.31
C GLN A 184 11.61 10.99 -0.21
N ARG A 185 11.62 12.33 -0.31
CA ARG A 185 12.84 13.15 -0.19
C ARG A 185 13.47 13.09 1.20
N ARG A 186 12.68 12.88 2.24
CA ARG A 186 13.17 12.61 3.61
C ARG A 186 13.80 11.23 3.78
N GLY A 187 13.83 10.40 2.73
CA GLY A 187 14.44 9.07 2.74
C GLY A 187 13.51 7.95 3.19
N ASP A 188 12.21 8.23 3.28
CA ASP A 188 11.20 7.22 3.58
C ASP A 188 10.92 6.34 2.35
N ARG A 189 10.62 5.07 2.61
CA ARG A 189 10.01 4.21 1.59
C ARG A 189 8.53 4.54 1.52
N VAL A 190 8.08 5.06 0.39
CA VAL A 190 6.68 5.50 0.22
C VAL A 190 5.96 4.69 -0.85
N ALA A 191 4.66 4.53 -0.66
CA ALA A 191 3.74 4.10 -1.70
C ALA A 191 2.46 4.93 -1.60
N LEU A 192 1.85 5.27 -2.74
CA LEU A 192 0.56 5.95 -2.78
C LEU A 192 -0.56 4.94 -2.95
N LEU A 193 -1.61 5.02 -2.12
CA LEU A 193 -2.83 4.25 -2.27
C LEU A 193 -3.96 5.20 -2.68
N THR A 194 -4.43 5.06 -3.92
CA THR A 194 -5.44 5.94 -4.49
C THR A 194 -6.41 5.18 -5.39
N GLY A 195 -7.66 5.65 -5.44
CA GLY A 195 -8.62 5.21 -6.46
C GLY A 195 -8.58 6.04 -7.74
N ASP A 196 -7.94 7.22 -7.72
CA ASP A 196 -7.95 8.16 -8.82
C ASP A 196 -6.89 7.83 -9.89
N ARG A 197 -7.34 7.72 -11.14
CA ARG A 197 -6.47 7.37 -12.27
C ARG A 197 -5.46 8.46 -12.59
N ASN A 198 -5.84 9.74 -12.47
CA ASN A 198 -4.96 10.85 -12.77
C ASN A 198 -3.86 10.97 -11.71
N LEU A 199 -4.22 10.86 -10.43
CA LEU A 199 -3.25 10.87 -9.33
C LEU A 199 -2.30 9.67 -9.44
N LEU A 200 -2.79 8.49 -9.81
CA LEU A 200 -1.94 7.32 -10.08
C LEU A 200 -0.94 7.58 -11.23
N ILE A 201 -1.37 8.19 -12.34
CA ILE A 201 -0.47 8.55 -13.45
C ILE A 201 0.56 9.59 -13.00
N LYS A 202 0.15 10.63 -12.26
CA LYS A 202 1.06 11.65 -11.73
C LYS A 202 2.11 11.05 -10.80
N ALA A 203 1.72 10.16 -9.89
CA ALA A 203 2.64 9.48 -9.00
C ALA A 203 3.70 8.68 -9.77
N ARG A 204 3.27 7.92 -10.79
CA ARG A 204 4.18 7.17 -11.67
C ARG A 204 5.14 8.09 -12.42
N ALA A 205 4.67 9.22 -12.94
CA ALA A 205 5.51 10.21 -13.60
C ALA A 205 6.58 10.79 -12.68
N CYS A 206 6.34 10.82 -11.37
CA CYS A 206 7.30 11.25 -10.36
C CYS A 206 8.18 10.11 -9.79
N GLY A 207 8.09 8.88 -10.32
CA GLY A 207 8.85 7.73 -9.80
C GLY A 207 8.37 7.25 -8.42
N VAL A 208 7.11 7.54 -8.08
CA VAL A 208 6.47 7.09 -6.84
C VAL A 208 5.70 5.80 -7.10
N PRO A 209 5.92 4.75 -6.30
CA PRO A 209 5.08 3.55 -6.32
C PRO A 209 3.62 3.90 -6.00
N ALA A 210 2.67 3.44 -6.81
CA ALA A 210 1.25 3.71 -6.58
C ALA A 210 0.40 2.46 -6.82
N CYS A 211 -0.47 2.18 -5.87
CA CYS A 211 -1.43 1.09 -5.89
C CYS A 211 -2.84 1.64 -6.09
N ARG A 212 -3.63 0.93 -6.88
CA ARG A 212 -5.03 1.26 -7.09
C ARG A 212 -5.88 0.64 -5.97
N ALA A 213 -6.72 1.44 -5.34
CA ALA A 213 -7.74 0.92 -4.42
C ALA A 213 -8.88 0.23 -5.18
N LEU A 214 -9.53 -0.76 -4.55
CA LEU A 214 -10.71 -1.42 -5.08
C LEU A 214 -11.86 -0.43 -5.10
N LEU A 215 -12.05 0.27 -6.23
CA LEU A 215 -13.21 1.11 -6.44
C LEU A 215 -14.33 0.26 -7.05
N ALA A 216 -15.48 0.22 -6.38
CA ALA A 216 -16.74 -0.29 -6.93
C ALA A 216 -17.36 0.69 -7.93
#